data_AF-A0A1A6BFX1-F1
#
_entry.id   AF-A0A1A6BFX1-F1
#
_cell.length_a   1.000
_cell.length_b   1.000
_cell.length_c   1.000
_cell.angle_alpha   90.00
_cell.angle_beta   90.00
_cell.angle_gamma   90.00
#
_symmetry.space_group_name_H-M   'P 1'
#
loop_
_entity.id
_entity.type
_entity.pdbx_description
1 polymer ?
#
loop_
_entity_poly.entity_id
_entity_poly.type
_entity_poly.pdbx_seq_one_letter_code
_entity_poly.pdbx_strand_id
1 'polypeptide(L)'
;MQQHLRVDPGALQTLTTRWGALVNDLNATAPTGLGLSCQASAAAVSGACGDVTAFSAALAARVGLRAGYVAEAETGYLANEATSANMLAVAQPANCD
;
A
#
# COMPACT_ATOMS: atom_id res chain seq x y z
N MET A 1 19.43 -1.82 23.38
CA MET A 1 19.56 -3.23 22.93
C MET A 1 18.47 -3.49 21.91
N GLN A 2 18.84 -3.61 20.63
CA GLN A 2 17.92 -3.82 19.51
C GLN A 2 17.57 -5.31 19.42
N GLN A 3 16.35 -5.67 19.83
CA GLN A 3 15.79 -7.00 19.62
C GLN A 3 15.59 -7.19 18.11
N HIS A 4 16.50 -7.92 17.48
CA HIS A 4 16.46 -8.31 16.07
C HIS A 4 15.10 -8.99 15.80
N LEU A 5 14.30 -8.44 14.88
CA LEU A 5 13.03 -8.98 14.39
C LEU A 5 13.24 -10.40 13.84
N ARG A 6 13.27 -11.41 14.71
CA ARG A 6 13.30 -12.81 14.30
C ARG A 6 11.88 -13.23 13.95
N VAL A 7 11.68 -13.54 12.68
CA VAL A 7 10.43 -14.13 12.20
C VAL A 7 10.25 -15.47 12.89
N ASP A 8 9.11 -15.64 13.56
CA ASP A 8 8.77 -16.88 14.25
C ASP A 8 8.42 -17.97 13.22
N PRO A 9 9.18 -19.07 13.14
CA PRO A 9 8.92 -20.14 12.18
C PRO A 9 7.59 -20.85 12.48
N GLY A 10 7.11 -20.85 13.74
CA GLY A 10 5.79 -21.38 14.11
C GLY A 10 4.63 -20.57 13.52
N ALA A 11 4.75 -19.24 13.52
CA ALA A 11 3.81 -18.32 12.89
C ALA A 11 3.78 -18.49 11.36
N LEU A 12 4.94 -18.71 10.72
CA LEU A 12 5.01 -19.03 9.29
C LEU A 12 4.33 -20.36 8.97
N GLN A 13 4.54 -21.40 9.78
CA GLN A 13 3.89 -22.70 9.59
C GLN A 13 2.37 -22.60 9.79
N THR A 14 1.93 -21.82 10.76
CA THR A 14 0.52 -21.51 11.00
C THR A 14 -0.10 -20.78 9.80
N LEU A 15 0.63 -19.81 9.22
CA LEU A 15 0.21 -19.11 8.01
C LEU A 15 0.09 -20.08 6.84
N THR A 16 1.09 -20.93 6.61
CA THR A 16 1.09 -21.94 5.54
C THR A 16 -0.08 -22.92 5.68
N THR A 17 -0.37 -23.39 6.90
CA THR A 17 -1.54 -24.25 7.16
C THR A 17 -2.85 -23.52 6.88
N ARG A 18 -2.97 -22.24 7.25
CA ARG A 18 -4.15 -21.42 6.95
C ARG A 18 -4.32 -21.21 5.44
N TRP A 19 -3.24 -20.96 4.72
CA TRP A 19 -3.27 -20.89 3.25
C TRP A 19 -3.66 -22.25 2.63
N GLY A 20 -3.16 -23.36 3.16
CA GLY A 20 -3.58 -24.70 2.72
C GLY A 20 -5.06 -24.97 2.97
N ALA A 21 -5.60 -24.53 4.10
CA ALA A 21 -7.03 -24.60 4.39
C ALA A 21 -7.85 -23.72 3.43
N LEU A 22 -7.41 -22.49 3.17
CA LEU A 22 -8.05 -21.60 2.19
C LEU A 22 -8.01 -22.16 0.76
N VAL A 23 -6.92 -22.80 0.36
CA VAL A 23 -6.81 -23.53 -0.92
C VAL A 23 -7.78 -24.71 -0.96
N ASN A 24 -7.93 -25.43 0.15
CA ASN A 24 -8.92 -26.51 0.25
C ASN A 24 -10.36 -25.99 0.22
N ASP A 25 -10.64 -24.81 0.81
CA ASP A 25 -11.95 -24.14 0.74
C ASP A 25 -12.24 -23.60 -0.68
N LEU A 26 -11.23 -23.08 -1.37
CA LEU A 26 -11.29 -22.73 -2.80
C LEU A 26 -11.51 -23.97 -3.68
N ASN A 27 -10.97 -25.11 -3.26
CA ASN A 27 -11.13 -26.39 -3.92
C ASN A 27 -12.36 -27.17 -3.42
N ALA A 28 -13.11 -26.62 -2.45
CA ALA A 28 -14.34 -27.20 -1.96
C ALA A 28 -15.42 -27.03 -3.04
N THR A 29 -16.10 -28.13 -3.30
CA THR A 29 -16.94 -28.40 -4.46
C THR A 29 -17.77 -27.22 -4.97
N ALA A 30 -17.67 -27.02 -6.29
CA ALA A 30 -18.41 -26.05 -7.09
C ALA A 30 -19.93 -26.00 -6.79
N PRO A 31 -20.59 -24.86 -7.06
CA PRO A 31 -22.03 -24.74 -6.94
C PRO A 31 -22.72 -25.83 -7.78
N THR A 32 -23.56 -26.62 -7.11
CA THR A 32 -24.42 -27.62 -7.73
C THR A 32 -25.53 -26.90 -8.52
N GLY A 33 -25.36 -26.77 -9.84
CA GLY A 33 -26.39 -26.21 -10.71
C GLY A 33 -25.97 -25.98 -12.18
N LEU A 34 -25.89 -27.07 -12.96
CA LEU A 34 -26.14 -27.22 -14.41
C LEU A 34 -25.70 -26.10 -15.39
N GLY A 35 -24.60 -26.33 -16.13
CA GLY A 35 -24.20 -25.57 -17.33
C GLY A 35 -22.82 -25.98 -17.84
N LEU A 36 -22.55 -25.81 -19.15
CA LEU A 36 -21.28 -26.14 -19.83
C LEU A 36 -20.04 -25.66 -19.04
N SER A 37 -18.90 -26.35 -19.16
CA SER A 37 -17.62 -26.02 -18.48
C SER A 37 -17.21 -24.54 -18.60
N CYS A 38 -17.61 -23.86 -19.66
CA CYS A 38 -17.44 -22.43 -19.88
C CYS A 38 -18.01 -21.55 -18.75
N GLN A 39 -19.07 -21.99 -18.06
CA GLN A 39 -19.77 -21.20 -17.05
C GLN A 39 -18.99 -21.12 -15.73
N ALA A 40 -18.30 -22.21 -15.34
CA ALA A 40 -17.40 -22.21 -14.19
C ALA A 40 -16.17 -21.32 -14.45
N SER A 41 -15.58 -21.40 -15.66
CA SER A 41 -14.50 -20.52 -16.06
C SER A 41 -14.92 -19.04 -16.06
N ALA A 42 -16.13 -18.72 -16.54
CA ALA A 42 -16.66 -17.37 -16.53
C ALA A 42 -16.81 -16.81 -15.11
N ALA A 43 -17.27 -17.62 -14.15
CA ALA A 43 -17.37 -17.23 -12.75
C ALA A 43 -15.99 -16.97 -12.12
N ALA A 44 -15.01 -17.84 -12.37
CA ALA A 44 -13.63 -17.68 -11.88
C ALA A 44 -12.96 -16.41 -12.43
N VAL A 45 -13.11 -16.14 -13.74
CA VAL A 45 -12.59 -14.91 -14.37
C VAL A 45 -13.25 -13.66 -13.77
N SER A 46 -14.57 -13.70 -13.57
CA SER A 46 -15.30 -12.58 -12.96
C SER A 46 -14.82 -12.28 -11.54
N GLY A 47 -14.55 -13.32 -10.75
CA GLY A 47 -13.96 -13.19 -9.41
C GLY A 47 -12.56 -12.55 -9.45
N ALA A 48 -11.67 -13.05 -10.31
CA ALA A 48 -10.33 -12.51 -10.47
C ALA A 48 -10.34 -11.04 -10.93
N CYS A 49 -11.26 -10.67 -11.83
CA CYS A 49 -11.46 -9.27 -12.22
C CYS A 49 -11.90 -8.39 -11.04
N GLY A 50 -12.77 -8.90 -10.17
CA GLY A 50 -13.17 -8.23 -8.93
C GLY A 50 -11.98 -7.99 -7.99
N ASP A 51 -11.15 -9.01 -7.78
CA ASP A 51 -9.96 -8.91 -6.92
C ASP A 51 -8.94 -7.88 -7.43
N VAL A 52 -8.66 -7.88 -8.74
CA VAL A 52 -7.76 -6.90 -9.38
C VAL A 52 -8.32 -5.48 -9.27
N THR A 53 -9.64 -5.33 -9.40
CA THR A 53 -10.31 -4.04 -9.23
C THR A 53 -10.16 -3.53 -7.79
N ALA A 54 -10.38 -4.39 -6.80
CA ALA A 54 -10.24 -4.03 -5.39
C ALA A 54 -8.78 -3.66 -5.04
N PHE A 55 -7.81 -4.45 -5.53
CA PHE A 55 -6.38 -4.19 -5.34
C PHE A 55 -5.96 -2.84 -5.94
N SER A 56 -6.35 -2.57 -7.19
CA SER A 56 -5.99 -1.32 -7.87
C SER A 56 -6.59 -0.08 -7.19
N ALA A 57 -7.82 -0.17 -6.69
CA ALA A 57 -8.46 0.90 -5.91
C ALA A 57 -7.70 1.18 -4.60
N ALA A 58 -7.29 0.13 -3.87
CA ALA A 58 -6.51 0.28 -2.64
C ALA A 58 -5.12 0.87 -2.90
N LEU A 59 -4.48 0.49 -4.02
CA LEU A 59 -3.19 1.06 -4.44
C LEU A 59 -3.33 2.55 -4.76
N ALA A 60 -4.34 2.93 -5.55
CA ALA A 60 -4.60 4.33 -5.89
C ALA A 60 -4.82 5.19 -4.63
N ALA A 61 -5.59 4.70 -3.65
CA ALA A 61 -5.79 5.39 -2.39
C ALA A 61 -4.48 5.61 -1.61
N ARG A 62 -3.62 4.60 -1.53
CA ARG A 62 -2.31 4.70 -0.85
C ARG A 62 -1.37 5.69 -1.55
N VAL A 63 -1.32 5.63 -2.88
CA VAL A 63 -0.49 6.55 -3.68
C VAL A 63 -1.01 7.99 -3.54
N GLY A 64 -2.32 8.21 -3.57
CA GLY A 64 -2.94 9.51 -3.35
C GLY A 64 -2.62 10.10 -1.98
N LEU A 65 -2.74 9.31 -0.91
CA LEU A 65 -2.34 9.72 0.44
C LEU A 65 -0.86 10.12 0.51
N ARG A 66 0.03 9.33 -0.11
CA ARG A 66 1.46 9.64 -0.13
C ARG A 66 1.76 10.92 -0.91
N ALA A 67 1.10 11.14 -2.03
CA ALA A 67 1.23 12.37 -2.80
C ALA A 67 0.79 13.60 -1.98
N GLY A 68 -0.28 13.48 -1.18
CA GLY A 68 -0.71 14.52 -0.24
C GLY A 68 0.39 14.88 0.77
N TYR A 69 0.98 13.88 1.44
CA TYR A 69 2.09 14.12 2.38
C TYR A 69 3.32 14.75 1.73
N VAL A 70 3.61 14.42 0.47
CA VAL A 70 4.73 15.04 -0.27
C VAL A 70 4.43 16.51 -0.56
N ALA A 71 3.21 16.85 -0.97
CA ALA A 71 2.81 18.23 -1.22
C ALA A 71 2.83 19.11 0.06
N GLU A 72 2.40 18.54 1.19
CA GLU A 72 2.51 19.21 2.49
C GLU A 72 3.97 19.46 2.87
N ALA A 73 4.84 18.46 2.71
CA ALA A 73 6.26 18.59 2.99
C ALA A 73 6.95 19.62 2.08
N GLU A 74 6.60 19.65 0.79
CA GLU A 74 7.11 20.64 -0.18
C GLU A 74 6.72 22.06 0.24
N THR A 75 5.46 22.26 0.63
CA THR A 75 4.97 23.56 1.11
C THR A 75 5.74 24.00 2.37
N GLY A 76 5.95 23.09 3.31
CA GLY A 76 6.74 23.35 4.52
C GLY A 76 8.20 23.69 4.21
N TYR A 77 8.81 22.99 3.25
CA TYR A 77 10.18 23.26 2.80
C TYR A 77 10.31 24.67 2.20
N LEU A 78 9.41 25.07 1.31
CA LEU A 78 9.42 26.40 0.70
C LEU A 78 9.25 27.52 1.74
N ALA A 79 8.38 27.34 2.73
CA ALA A 79 8.21 28.28 3.82
C ALA A 79 9.48 28.42 4.69
N ASN A 80 10.17 27.31 4.93
CA ASN A 80 11.42 27.31 5.67
C ASN A 80 12.56 28.01 4.90
N GLU A 81 12.67 27.79 3.60
CA GLU A 81 13.62 28.49 2.74
C GLU A 81 13.39 30.01 2.77
N ALA A 82 12.13 30.46 2.62
CA ALA A 82 11.79 31.87 2.69
C ALA A 82 12.14 32.50 4.04
N THR A 83 11.86 31.79 5.14
CA THR A 83 12.21 32.24 6.50
C THR A 83 13.73 32.33 6.67
N SER A 84 14.46 31.34 6.19
CA SER A 84 15.93 31.28 6.30
C SER A 84 16.59 32.40 5.48
N ALA A 85 16.11 32.65 4.27
CA ALA A 85 16.56 33.76 3.44
C ALA A 85 16.36 35.11 4.13
N ASN A 86 15.21 35.32 4.77
CA ASN A 86 14.94 36.53 5.54
C ASN A 86 15.90 36.70 6.74
N MET A 87 16.15 35.62 7.49
CA MET A 87 17.11 35.68 8.61
C MET A 87 18.54 35.99 8.15
N LEU A 88 18.97 35.42 7.02
CA LEU A 88 20.29 35.70 6.43
C LEU A 88 20.39 37.15 5.96
N ALA A 89 19.34 37.70 5.36
CA ALA A 89 19.30 39.11 4.95
C ALA A 89 19.42 40.06 6.16
N VAL A 90 18.78 39.74 7.29
CA VAL A 90 18.91 40.52 8.54
C VAL A 90 20.30 40.38 9.16
N ALA A 91 20.95 39.24 9.02
CA ALA A 91 22.28 38.97 9.58
C ALA A 91 23.45 39.54 8.75
N GLN A 92 23.21 40.00 7.51
CA GLN A 92 24.24 40.66 6.72
C GLN A 92 24.64 41.98 7.39
N PRO A 93 25.94 42.19 7.69
CA PRO A 93 26.39 43.46 8.25
C PRO A 93 26.09 44.57 7.24
N ALA A 94 25.58 45.71 7.72
CA ALA A 94 25.50 46.90 6.90
C ALA A 94 26.92 47.22 6.42
N ASN A 95 27.16 47.15 5.11
CA ASN A 95 28.38 47.73 4.56
C ASN A 95 28.35 49.22 4.93
N CYS A 96 29.20 49.60 5.88
CA CYS A 96 29.53 50.99 6.12
C CYS A 96 30.40 51.44 4.94
N ASP A 97 29.79 52.06 3.94
CA ASP A 97 30.45 53.06 3.10
C ASP A 97 30.43 54.42 3.82
#